data_AF-A0A2M7G6T6-F1
#
_entry.id   AF-A0A2M7G6T6-F1
#
_cell.length_a   1.000
_cell.length_b   1.000
_cell.length_c   1.000
_cell.angle_alpha   90.00
_cell.angle_beta   90.00
_cell.angle_gamma   90.00
#
_symmetry.space_group_name_H-M   'P 1'
#
loop_
_entity.id
_entity.type
_entity.pdbx_description
1 polymer ?
#
loop_
_entity_poly.entity_id
_entity_poly.type
_entity_poly.pdbx_seq_one_letter_code
_entity_poly.pdbx_strand_id
1 'polypeptide(L)'
;MVLNGKAIYRQEKNYFYFSDSSKHVIYQLVTNSAFELLSFSILAGRKDNAGYLDGPGQTTQFNSPTGLSLDAAGNIYVADTGNHAIRKITPEGQVSTFYKESLPFPGG
;
A
#
# COMPACT_ATOMS: atom_id res chain seq x y z
N MET A 1 -5.00 -0.34 17.62
CA MET A 1 -5.24 0.00 16.20
C MET A 1 -5.80 -1.24 15.54
N VAL A 2 -7.01 -1.19 14.97
CA VAL A 2 -7.58 -2.32 14.21
C VAL A 2 -7.17 -2.12 12.75
N LEU A 3 -6.34 -3.00 12.21
CA LEU A 3 -5.93 -2.96 10.81
C LEU A 3 -6.95 -3.72 9.96
N ASN A 4 -7.53 -3.05 8.97
CA ASN A 4 -8.51 -3.65 8.06
C ASN A 4 -7.84 -4.01 6.74
N GLY A 5 -7.04 -5.07 6.69
CA GLY A 5 -6.38 -5.50 5.45
C GLY A 5 -5.35 -6.61 5.62
N LYS A 6 -4.50 -6.81 4.60
CA LYS A 6 -3.47 -7.85 4.57
C LYS A 6 -2.11 -7.33 5.07
N ALA A 7 -1.29 -8.25 5.58
CA ALA A 7 0.11 -8.01 5.92
C ALA A 7 1.05 -8.86 5.04
N ILE A 8 2.25 -8.33 4.76
CA ILE A 8 3.37 -9.05 4.14
C ILE A 8 4.67 -8.73 4.90
N TYR A 9 5.65 -9.64 4.85
CA TYR A 9 6.94 -9.50 5.54
C TYR A 9 8.09 -9.63 4.55
N ARG A 10 9.01 -8.67 4.60
CA ARG A 10 10.26 -8.63 3.85
C ARG A 10 11.41 -9.03 4.78
N GLN A 11 11.75 -10.31 4.73
CA GLN A 11 12.62 -10.97 5.71
C GLN A 11 14.01 -10.36 5.78
N GLU A 12 14.62 -10.06 4.63
CA GLU A 12 15.99 -9.57 4.54
C GLU A 12 16.18 -8.13 5.07
N LYS A 13 15.07 -7.42 5.30
CA LYS A 13 15.07 -6.06 5.88
C LYS A 13 14.43 -5.97 7.25
N ASN A 14 13.81 -7.05 7.73
CA ASN A 14 12.94 -7.02 8.91
C ASN A 14 11.80 -5.98 8.81
N TYR A 15 11.21 -5.84 7.63
CA TYR A 15 10.12 -4.90 7.37
C TYR A 15 8.79 -5.64 7.23
N PHE A 16 7.78 -5.22 7.97
CA PHE A 16 6.39 -5.60 7.72
C PHE A 16 5.67 -4.47 7.01
N TYR A 17 4.80 -4.83 6.07
CA TYR A 17 3.89 -3.90 5.42
C TYR A 17 2.45 -4.33 5.67
N PHE A 18 1.59 -3.36 5.95
CA PHE A 18 0.17 -3.59 6.24
C PHE A 18 -0.68 -2.65 5.41
N SER A 19 -1.69 -3.19 4.73
CA SER A 19 -2.74 -2.34 4.16
C SER A 19 -3.79 -2.05 5.23
N ASP A 20 -4.23 -0.81 5.34
CA ASP A 20 -5.44 -0.45 6.06
C ASP A 20 -6.46 0.14 5.09
N SER A 21 -7.41 -0.71 4.69
CA SER A 21 -8.47 -0.35 3.74
C SER A 21 -9.36 0.76 4.26
N SER A 22 -9.57 0.84 5.58
CA SER A 22 -10.42 1.85 6.22
C SER A 22 -9.74 3.22 6.33
N LYS A 23 -8.41 3.23 6.28
CA LYS A 23 -7.59 4.45 6.38
C LYS A 23 -6.97 4.88 5.06
N HIS A 24 -7.12 4.08 4.01
CA HIS A 24 -6.58 4.35 2.66
C HIS A 24 -5.06 4.46 2.62
N VAL A 25 -4.37 3.71 3.48
CA VAL A 25 -2.91 3.78 3.63
C VAL A 25 -2.26 2.40 3.66
N ILE A 26 -0.99 2.38 3.26
CA ILE A 26 -0.06 1.28 3.49
C ILE A 26 0.91 1.71 4.58
N TYR A 27 0.97 0.94 5.65
CA TYR A 27 1.92 1.14 6.73
C TYR A 27 3.20 0.32 6.53
N GLN A 28 4.30 0.83 7.07
CA GLN A 28 5.55 0.10 7.25
C GLN A 28 5.88 0.01 8.73
N LEU A 29 6.34 -1.17 9.14
CA LEU A 29 6.84 -1.47 10.46
C LEU A 29 8.26 -2.01 10.32
N VAL A 30 9.22 -1.36 10.94
CA VAL A 30 10.62 -1.81 10.97
C VAL A 30 10.89 -2.48 12.30
N THR A 31 11.50 -3.66 12.26
CA THR A 31 11.84 -4.44 13.44
C THR A 31 13.33 -4.77 13.48
N ASN A 32 13.85 -5.11 14.66
CA ASN A 32 15.14 -5.78 14.75
C ASN A 32 14.99 -7.29 14.51
N SER A 33 16.09 -8.04 14.57
CA SER A 33 16.08 -9.50 14.35
C SER A 33 15.33 -10.30 15.43
N ALA A 34 14.98 -9.67 16.57
CA ALA A 34 14.14 -10.24 17.61
C ALA A 34 12.65 -9.86 17.44
N PHE A 35 12.28 -9.25 16.30
CA PHE A 35 10.95 -8.72 16.01
C PHE A 35 10.48 -7.60 16.95
N GLU A 36 11.40 -6.94 17.64
CA GLU A 36 11.09 -5.76 18.45
C GLU A 36 10.89 -4.56 17.53
N LEU A 37 9.86 -3.76 17.81
CA LEU A 37 9.49 -2.60 17.02
C LEU A 37 10.54 -1.49 17.12
N LEU A 38 11.10 -1.09 15.98
CA LEU A 38 12.02 0.05 15.86
C LEU A 38 11.33 1.29 15.31
N SER A 39 10.44 1.13 14.32
CA SER A 39 9.67 2.25 13.78
C SER A 39 8.34 1.81 13.16
N PHE A 40 7.37 2.71 13.19
CA PHE A 40 6.06 2.57 12.55
C PHE A 40 5.73 3.85 11.78
N SER A 41 5.41 3.74 10.50
CA SER A 41 5.15 4.90 9.64
C SER A 41 4.14 4.58 8.54
N ILE A 42 3.55 5.62 7.95
CA ILE A 42 2.82 5.50 6.68
C ILE A 42 3.86 5.47 5.56
N LEU A 43 3.92 4.35 4.84
CA LEU A 43 4.75 4.21 3.66
C LEU A 43 4.14 4.98 2.49
N ALA A 44 2.84 4.78 2.26
CA ALA A 44 2.11 5.40 1.16
C ALA A 44 0.63 5.59 1.48
N GLY A 45 0.00 6.52 0.77
CA GLY A 45 -1.40 6.91 0.93
C GLY A 45 -1.58 8.05 1.91
N ARG A 46 -2.63 8.85 1.68
CA ARG A 46 -3.05 9.92 2.58
C ARG A 46 -4.14 9.38 3.52
N LYS A 47 -3.82 9.36 4.82
CA LYS A 47 -4.72 8.84 5.85
C LYS A 47 -6.10 9.51 5.81
N ASP A 48 -7.14 8.69 5.94
CA ASP A 48 -8.55 9.12 5.97
C ASP A 48 -8.99 9.87 4.70
N ASN A 49 -8.27 9.69 3.58
CA ASN A 49 -8.54 10.36 2.32
C ASN A 49 -8.55 9.36 1.16
N ALA A 50 -9.74 8.88 0.82
CA ALA A 50 -9.95 8.04 -0.35
C ALA A 50 -9.74 8.85 -1.63
N GLY A 51 -9.04 8.27 -2.60
CA GLY A 51 -8.86 8.88 -3.91
C GLY A 51 -7.98 8.04 -4.82
N TYR A 52 -7.61 8.61 -5.95
CA TYR A 52 -6.77 7.96 -6.95
C TYR A 52 -5.71 8.94 -7.45
N LEU A 53 -4.53 8.88 -6.82
CA LEU A 53 -3.41 9.75 -7.16
C LEU A 53 -2.09 8.99 -7.02
N ASP A 54 -1.35 8.92 -8.12
CA ASP A 54 0.05 8.45 -8.16
C ASP A 54 1.00 9.56 -7.67
N GLY A 55 2.20 9.19 -7.22
CA GLY A 55 3.11 10.14 -6.59
C GLY A 55 3.96 9.53 -5.46
N PRO A 56 4.72 10.35 -4.73
CA PRO A 56 5.56 9.89 -3.64
C PRO A 56 4.78 9.76 -2.31
N GLY A 57 4.93 8.61 -1.64
CA GLY A 57 4.57 8.40 -0.24
C GLY A 57 3.17 8.87 0.15
N GLN A 58 3.09 9.77 1.13
CA GLN A 58 1.81 10.28 1.69
C GLN A 58 1.08 11.31 0.81
N THR A 59 1.67 11.74 -0.30
CA THR A 59 0.96 12.60 -1.27
C THR A 59 -0.02 11.79 -2.14
N THR A 60 0.14 10.47 -2.16
CA THR A 60 -0.66 9.56 -2.97
C THR A 60 -2.01 9.29 -2.33
N GLN A 61 -2.94 8.81 -3.14
CA GLN A 61 -4.26 8.40 -2.68
C GLN A 61 -4.59 7.00 -3.19
N PHE A 62 -5.16 6.20 -2.28
CA PHE A 62 -5.76 4.90 -2.53
C PHE A 62 -7.24 4.96 -2.19
N ASN A 63 -8.02 4.00 -2.66
CA ASN A 63 -9.40 3.78 -2.28
C ASN A 63 -9.59 2.31 -1.89
N SER A 64 -9.75 2.09 -0.58
CA SER A 64 -9.80 0.76 0.04
C SER A 64 -8.69 -0.21 -0.42
N PRO A 65 -7.39 0.07 -0.15
CA PRO A 65 -6.33 -0.89 -0.43
C PRO A 65 -6.46 -2.14 0.46
N THR A 66 -6.46 -3.34 -0.13
CA THR A 66 -6.78 -4.59 0.62
C THR A 66 -5.71 -5.67 0.49
N GLY A 67 -5.28 -5.97 -0.73
CA GLY A 67 -4.31 -7.01 -1.03
C GLY A 67 -2.90 -6.47 -1.17
N LEU A 68 -1.91 -7.19 -0.64
CA LEU A 68 -0.49 -6.91 -0.79
C LEU A 68 0.27 -8.13 -1.33
N SER A 69 1.26 -7.85 -2.19
CA SER A 69 2.29 -8.78 -2.67
C SER A 69 3.64 -8.07 -2.80
N LEU A 70 4.75 -8.82 -2.70
CA LEU A 70 6.11 -8.31 -2.80
C LEU A 70 6.84 -9.02 -3.95
N ASP A 71 7.59 -8.29 -4.77
CA ASP A 71 8.51 -8.89 -5.74
C ASP A 71 9.96 -8.96 -5.22
N ALA A 72 10.84 -9.64 -5.97
CA ALA A 72 12.24 -9.82 -5.59
C ALA A 72 13.06 -8.52 -5.57
N ALA A 73 12.59 -7.47 -6.25
CA ALA A 73 13.20 -6.14 -6.20
C ALA A 73 12.72 -5.32 -4.98
N GLY A 74 11.76 -5.85 -4.22
CA GLY A 74 11.18 -5.19 -3.05
C GLY A 74 10.06 -4.20 -3.41
N ASN A 75 9.50 -4.26 -4.62
CA ASN A 75 8.30 -3.50 -4.94
C ASN A 75 7.08 -4.17 -4.32
N ILE A 76 6.16 -3.35 -3.81
CA ILE A 76 4.89 -3.80 -3.26
C ILE A 76 3.80 -3.56 -4.29
N TYR A 77 3.03 -4.60 -4.60
CA TYR A 77 1.82 -4.49 -5.41
C TYR A 77 0.62 -4.47 -4.48
N VAL A 78 -0.23 -3.48 -4.69
CA VAL A 78 -1.40 -3.18 -3.87
C VAL A 78 -2.65 -3.37 -4.72
N ALA A 79 -3.58 -4.18 -4.25
CA ALA A 79 -4.93 -4.19 -4.79
C ALA A 79 -5.70 -2.98 -4.23
N ASP A 80 -5.86 -1.95 -5.06
CA ASP A 80 -6.56 -0.71 -4.77
C ASP A 80 -8.02 -0.84 -5.20
N THR A 81 -8.78 -1.62 -4.44
CA THR A 81 -10.02 -2.25 -4.93
C THR A 81 -11.12 -1.24 -5.23
N GLY A 82 -11.22 -0.15 -4.47
CA GLY A 82 -12.18 0.92 -4.74
C GLY A 82 -11.84 1.73 -5.99
N ASN A 83 -10.62 1.58 -6.52
CA ASN A 83 -10.17 2.22 -7.76
C ASN A 83 -10.06 1.25 -8.93
N HIS A 84 -10.44 -0.03 -8.76
CA HIS A 84 -10.31 -1.05 -9.81
C HIS A 84 -8.89 -1.11 -10.41
N ALA A 85 -7.88 -0.98 -9.54
CA ALA A 85 -6.49 -0.86 -9.96
C ALA A 85 -5.56 -1.77 -9.14
N ILE A 86 -4.46 -2.17 -9.78
CA ILE A 86 -3.27 -2.68 -9.13
C ILE A 86 -2.25 -1.55 -9.13
N ARG A 87 -1.83 -1.12 -7.95
CA ARG A 87 -0.84 -0.06 -7.75
C ARG A 87 0.49 -0.68 -7.37
N LYS A 88 1.59 -0.05 -7.74
CA LYS A 88 2.95 -0.47 -7.42
C LYS A 88 3.61 0.59 -6.55
N ILE A 89 4.22 0.19 -5.45
CA ILE A 89 5.06 1.01 -4.57
C ILE A 89 6.50 0.53 -4.70
N THR A 90 7.42 1.42 -5.06
CA THR A 90 8.86 1.10 -5.07
C THR A 90 9.46 1.15 -3.65
N PRO A 91 10.66 0.61 -3.40
CA PRO A 91 11.34 0.75 -2.11
C PRO A 91 11.53 2.21 -1.65
N GLU A 92 11.62 3.14 -2.59
CA GLU A 92 11.74 4.58 -2.34
C GLU A 92 10.39 5.24 -2.00
N GLY A 93 9.30 4.48 -2.00
CA GLY A 93 7.96 4.95 -1.68
C GLY A 93 7.23 5.62 -2.84
N GLN A 94 7.71 5.48 -4.08
CA GLN A 94 6.99 6.00 -5.25
C GLN A 94 5.83 5.08 -5.61
N VAL A 95 4.62 5.63 -5.69
CA VAL A 95 3.42 4.93 -6.13
C VAL A 95 3.16 5.22 -7.59
N SER A 96 2.86 4.17 -8.35
CA SER A 96 2.44 4.23 -9.75
C SER A 96 1.32 3.21 -10.02
N THR A 97 0.56 3.44 -11.08
CA THR A 97 -0.43 2.48 -11.55
C THR A 97 0.23 1.39 -12.38
N PHE A 98 0.17 0.15 -11.91
CA PHE A 98 0.67 -1.02 -12.65
C PHE A 98 -0.37 -1.53 -13.65
N TYR A 99 -1.62 -1.61 -13.20
CA TYR A 99 -2.75 -1.97 -14.02
C TYR A 99 -3.99 -1.23 -13.51
N LYS A 100 -4.85 -0.80 -14.41
CA LYS A 100 -6.18 -0.30 -14.07
C LYS A 100 -7.14 -0.78 -15.12
N GLU A 101 -8.30 -1.23 -14.69
CA GLU A 101 -9.37 -1.55 -15.62
C GLU A 101 -9.86 -0.26 -16.29
N SER A 102 -9.81 -0.23 -17.63
CA SER A 102 -10.41 0.83 -18.43
C SER A 102 -11.82 0.41 -18.84
N LEU A 103 -12.78 0.46 -17.93
CA LEU A 103 -14.17 0.38 -18.35
C LEU A 103 -14.68 1.78 -18.71
N PRO A 104 -15.12 2.05 -19.95
CA PRO A 104 -16.19 3.01 -20.12
C PRO A 104 -17.41 2.39 -19.42
N PHE A 105 -17.87 2.98 -18.32
CA PHE A 105 -19.18 2.61 -17.78
C PHE A 105 -20.24 2.96 -18.83
N PRO A 106 -20.96 1.99 -19.42
CA PRO A 106 -22.22 2.28 -20.08
C PRO A 106 -23.27 2.40 -18.97
N GLY A 107 -23.52 3.63 -18.52
CA GLY A 107 -24.63 3.95 -17.61
C GLY A 107 -24.20 4.28 -16.19
N GLY A 108 -24.31 5.57 -15.86
CA GLY A 108 -24.10 6.16 -14.55
C GLY A 108 -23.91 7.66 -14.68
#